data_AF-A8DVE1-F1
#
_entry.id   AF-A8DVE1-F1
#
_cell.length_a   1.000
_cell.length_b   1.000
_cell.length_c   1.000
_cell.angle_alpha   90.00
_cell.angle_beta   90.00
_cell.angle_gamma   90.00
#
_symmetry.space_group_name_H-M   'P 1'
#
loop_
_entity.id
_entity.type
_entity.pdbx_description
1 polymer ?
#
loop_
_entity_poly.entity_id
_entity_poly.type
_entity_poly.pdbx_seq_one_letter_code
_entity_poly.pdbx_strand_id
1 'polypeptide(L)'
;VVLKSTGEQSLLSSIMSLVTFSPAEPPLLWEIKTQPDYSYYAYFVLAMEDQLEENAGLRVEISKALAKKDSCTVDHALKKVTKKLKLRWNPQPYRLSIYRWANQALVTSADHPVLPLIWQKFFKLFFERPKAEPG
;
A
#
# COMPACT_ATOMS: atom_id res chain seq x y z
N VAL A 1 14.79 -31.34 -37.64
CA VAL A 1 14.20 -31.11 -36.30
C VAL A 1 15.17 -30.27 -35.51
N VAL A 2 14.90 -28.97 -35.36
CA VAL A 2 15.72 -28.06 -34.53
C VAL A 2 14.75 -27.43 -33.54
N LEU A 3 14.74 -27.95 -32.31
CA LEU A 3 14.01 -27.40 -31.20
C LEU A 3 14.72 -26.12 -30.77
N LYS A 4 14.16 -24.97 -31.16
CA LYS A 4 14.65 -23.64 -30.78
C LYS A 4 14.31 -23.41 -29.30
N SER A 5 15.32 -23.39 -28.45
CA SER A 5 15.25 -23.19 -27.00
C SER A 5 14.91 -21.73 -26.60
N THR A 6 13.83 -21.18 -27.16
CA THR A 6 13.44 -19.77 -26.99
C THR A 6 12.51 -19.52 -25.79
N GLY A 7 12.05 -20.55 -25.08
CA GLY A 7 11.08 -20.43 -23.99
C GLY A 7 11.64 -19.83 -22.70
N GLU A 8 12.83 -20.27 -22.28
CA GLU A 8 13.39 -19.88 -20.97
C GLU A 8 13.85 -18.42 -20.92
N GLN A 9 14.44 -17.90 -22.00
CA GLN A 9 14.83 -16.48 -22.07
C GLN A 9 13.62 -15.53 -22.12
N SER A 10 12.51 -15.96 -22.71
CA SER A 10 11.25 -15.19 -22.75
C SER A 10 10.54 -15.16 -21.39
N LEU A 11 10.60 -16.25 -20.62
CA LEU A 11 10.05 -16.31 -19.26
C LEU A 11 10.90 -15.51 -18.27
N LEU A 12 12.23 -15.65 -18.33
CA LEU A 12 13.13 -14.89 -17.46
C LEU A 12 13.13 -13.39 -17.79
N SER A 13 12.99 -13.00 -19.06
CA SER A 13 12.83 -11.58 -19.42
C SER A 13 11.51 -10.99 -18.94
N SER A 14 10.43 -11.77 -18.89
CA SER A 14 9.16 -11.34 -18.28
C SER A 14 9.27 -11.15 -16.77
N ILE A 15 10.02 -12.04 -16.08
CA ILE A 15 10.33 -11.91 -14.65
C ILE A 15 11.24 -10.69 -14.41
N MET A 16 12.26 -10.48 -15.24
CA MET A 16 13.15 -9.32 -15.10
C MET A 16 12.42 -8.01 -15.42
N SER A 17 11.48 -8.02 -16.37
CA SER A 17 10.61 -6.88 -16.66
C SER A 17 9.70 -6.53 -15.47
N LEU A 18 9.24 -7.52 -14.71
CA LEU A 18 8.54 -7.33 -13.43
C LEU A 18 9.45 -6.80 -12.32
N VAL A 19 10.77 -6.96 -12.41
CA VAL A 19 11.72 -6.52 -11.37
C VAL A 19 12.35 -5.16 -11.70
N THR A 20 12.23 -4.68 -12.94
CA THR A 20 12.54 -3.29 -13.29
C THR A 20 11.54 -2.33 -12.64
N PHE A 21 11.77 -2.04 -11.37
CA PHE A 21 11.18 -0.89 -10.68
C PHE A 21 11.65 0.38 -11.39
N SER A 22 10.81 0.93 -12.27
CA SER A 22 10.96 2.32 -12.69
C SER A 22 10.74 3.20 -11.46
N PRO A 23 11.69 4.06 -11.07
CA PRO A 23 11.58 4.86 -9.85
C PRO A 23 10.42 5.86 -9.87
N ALA A 24 9.79 6.10 -11.02
CA ALA A 24 8.63 6.99 -11.18
C ALA A 24 7.28 6.28 -11.08
N GLU A 25 7.25 4.94 -11.17
CA GLU A 25 6.01 4.17 -11.12
C GLU A 25 5.71 3.70 -9.69
N PRO A 26 4.43 3.67 -9.28
CA PRO A 26 4.03 3.04 -8.03
C PRO A 26 4.53 1.58 -8.01
N PRO A 27 5.11 1.05 -6.91
CA PRO A 27 5.38 -0.37 -6.75
C PRO A 27 4.28 -1.23 -7.33
N LEU A 28 4.65 -2.25 -8.10
CA LEU A 28 3.74 -3.16 -8.77
C LEU A 28 2.68 -3.76 -7.82
N LEU A 29 3.04 -3.91 -6.54
CA LEU A 29 2.13 -4.35 -5.48
C LEU A 29 0.91 -3.43 -5.32
N TRP A 30 1.10 -2.11 -5.51
CA TRP A 30 0.02 -1.14 -5.43
C TRP A 30 -1.00 -1.25 -6.56
N GLU A 31 -0.79 -2.00 -7.64
CA GLU A 31 -1.81 -2.13 -8.69
C GLU A 31 -2.91 -3.14 -8.35
N ILE A 32 -2.69 -3.99 -7.34
CA ILE A 32 -3.60 -5.08 -7.01
C ILE A 32 -4.92 -4.50 -6.49
N LYS A 33 -6.00 -4.79 -7.23
CA LYS A 33 -7.35 -4.43 -6.84
C LYS A 33 -7.81 -5.34 -5.72
N THR A 34 -8.66 -4.80 -4.87
CA THR A 34 -9.38 -5.55 -3.85
C THR A 34 -10.19 -6.66 -4.51
N GLN A 35 -9.97 -7.92 -4.11
CA GLN A 35 -10.66 -9.07 -4.70
C GLN A 35 -11.13 -10.05 -3.60
N PRO A 36 -12.40 -10.51 -3.66
CA PRO A 36 -12.94 -11.45 -2.67
C PRO A 36 -12.30 -12.84 -2.80
N ASP A 37 -12.10 -13.33 -4.01
CA ASP A 37 -11.63 -14.70 -4.31
C ASP A 37 -10.18 -14.97 -3.88
N TYR A 38 -9.40 -13.89 -3.70
CA TYR A 38 -7.98 -13.94 -3.34
C TYR A 38 -7.70 -13.24 -2.01
N SER A 39 -8.61 -13.35 -1.04
CA SER A 39 -8.53 -12.62 0.24
C SER A 39 -7.22 -12.86 1.03
N TYR A 40 -6.66 -14.08 1.00
CA TYR A 40 -5.34 -14.34 1.60
C TYR A 40 -4.19 -13.64 0.89
N TYR A 41 -4.18 -13.70 -0.44
CA TYR A 41 -3.16 -13.02 -1.24
C TYR A 41 -3.23 -11.51 -1.03
N ALA A 42 -4.44 -10.94 -1.06
CA ALA A 42 -4.68 -9.55 -0.76
C ALA A 42 -4.17 -9.17 0.64
N TYR A 43 -4.39 -10.01 1.66
CA TYR A 43 -3.86 -9.78 3.00
C TYR A 43 -2.32 -9.64 3.01
N PHE A 44 -1.59 -10.54 2.34
CA PHE A 44 -0.12 -10.47 2.31
C PHE A 44 0.38 -9.23 1.56
N VAL A 45 -0.22 -8.91 0.42
CA VAL A 45 0.10 -7.72 -0.37
C VAL A 45 -0.12 -6.46 0.47
N LEU A 46 -1.29 -6.34 1.10
CA LEU A 46 -1.62 -5.20 1.95
C LEU A 46 -0.69 -5.09 3.15
N ALA A 47 -0.26 -6.21 3.74
CA ALA A 47 0.70 -6.22 4.83
C ALA A 47 2.08 -5.71 4.39
N MET A 48 2.53 -6.06 3.18
CA MET A 48 3.80 -5.55 2.63
C MET A 48 3.73 -4.06 2.33
N GLU A 49 2.62 -3.60 1.76
CA GLU A 49 2.42 -2.18 1.48
C GLU A 49 2.31 -1.33 2.75
N ASP A 50 1.63 -1.86 3.77
CA ASP A 50 1.55 -1.23 5.09
C ASP A 50 2.93 -1.07 5.73
N GLN A 51 3.80 -2.07 5.59
CA GLN A 51 5.21 -1.97 6.01
C GLN A 51 5.99 -0.94 5.19
N LEU A 52 5.77 -0.87 3.87
CA LEU A 52 6.41 0.13 3.03
C LEU A 52 5.99 1.56 3.42
N GLU A 53 4.70 1.77 3.68
CA GLU A 53 4.14 3.04 4.15
C GLU A 53 4.71 3.44 5.52
N GLU A 54 4.86 2.48 6.43
CA GLU A 54 5.47 2.66 7.75
C GLU A 54 6.96 3.00 7.65
N ASN A 55 7.72 2.25 6.85
CA ASN A 55 9.15 2.47 6.64
C ASN A 55 9.45 3.82 5.97
N ALA A 56 8.55 4.29 5.10
CA ALA A 56 8.64 5.63 4.52
C ALA A 56 8.35 6.74 5.54
N GLY A 57 7.81 6.42 6.72
CA GLY A 57 7.36 7.40 7.71
C GLY A 57 6.12 8.19 7.27
N LEU A 58 5.41 7.71 6.23
CA LEU A 58 4.33 8.44 5.59
C LEU A 58 3.15 8.68 6.56
N ARG A 59 2.73 7.65 7.31
CA ARG A 59 1.63 7.74 8.28
C ARG A 59 1.88 8.80 9.35
N VAL A 60 3.09 8.82 9.90
CA VAL A 60 3.48 9.74 10.97
C VAL A 60 3.44 11.19 10.46
N GLU A 61 4.00 11.45 9.28
CA GLU A 61 4.06 12.79 8.72
C GLU A 61 2.70 13.30 8.23
N ILE A 62 1.84 12.44 7.67
CA ILE A 62 0.46 12.78 7.34
C ILE A 62 -0.33 13.11 8.60
N SER A 63 -0.22 12.28 9.65
CA SER A 63 -0.91 12.52 10.92
C SER A 63 -0.51 13.87 11.52
N LYS A 64 0.79 14.21 11.50
CA LYS A 64 1.28 15.53 11.92
C LYS A 64 0.75 16.66 11.04
N ALA A 65 0.68 16.45 9.73
CA ALA A 65 0.18 17.46 8.79
C ALA A 65 -1.31 17.74 8.99
N LEU A 66 -2.11 16.71 9.27
CA LEU A 66 -3.53 16.81 9.55
C LEU A 66 -3.79 17.41 10.94
N ALA A 67 -3.02 17.04 11.96
CA ALA A 67 -3.18 17.56 13.32
C ALA A 67 -2.87 19.07 13.46
N LYS A 68 -2.04 19.64 12.57
CA LYS A 68 -1.64 21.05 12.63
C LYS A 68 -2.67 22.04 12.08
N LYS A 69 -3.65 21.58 11.29
CA LYS A 69 -4.60 22.45 10.59
C LYS A 69 -5.98 21.81 10.50
N ASP A 70 -6.97 22.44 11.11
CA ASP A 70 -8.37 21.99 11.13
C ASP A 70 -9.03 21.90 9.74
N SER A 71 -8.45 22.53 8.71
CA SER A 71 -8.99 22.57 7.34
C SER A 71 -8.12 21.87 6.27
N CYS A 72 -7.13 21.06 6.66
CA CYS A 72 -6.25 20.39 5.71
C CYS A 72 -6.91 19.10 5.17
N THR A 73 -7.17 19.03 3.86
CA THR A 73 -7.65 17.79 3.24
C THR A 73 -6.55 16.74 3.17
N VAL A 74 -6.93 15.46 3.15
CA VAL A 74 -5.99 14.33 3.05
C VAL A 74 -5.12 14.45 1.79
N ASP A 75 -5.68 14.83 0.65
CA ASP A 75 -4.92 15.02 -0.60
C ASP A 75 -3.87 16.15 -0.49
N HIS A 76 -4.24 17.27 0.13
CA HIS A 76 -3.30 18.37 0.34
C HIS A 76 -2.17 17.98 1.33
N ALA A 77 -2.52 17.30 2.43
CA ALA A 77 -1.55 16.76 3.37
C ALA A 77 -0.60 15.78 2.68
N LEU A 78 -1.13 14.88 1.85
CA LEU A 78 -0.38 13.86 1.13
C LEU A 78 0.62 14.51 0.16
N LYS A 79 0.18 15.45 -0.68
CA LYS A 79 1.07 16.19 -1.61
C LYS A 79 2.20 16.90 -0.87
N LYS A 80 1.91 17.51 0.28
CA LYS A 80 2.91 18.20 1.10
C LYS A 80 3.92 17.21 1.70
N VAL A 81 3.45 16.11 2.25
CA VAL A 81 4.28 15.09 2.89
C VAL A 81 5.12 14.33 1.86
N THR A 82 4.57 13.98 0.71
CA THR A 82 5.31 13.36 -0.42
C THR A 82 6.50 14.22 -0.82
N LYS A 83 6.31 15.55 -0.94
CA LYS A 83 7.41 16.50 -1.21
C LYS A 83 8.43 16.55 -0.07
N LYS A 84 7.97 16.55 1.19
CA LYS A 84 8.84 16.57 2.38
C LYS A 84 9.72 15.33 2.47
N LEU A 85 9.12 14.15 2.30
CA LEU A 85 9.79 12.85 2.40
C LEU A 85 10.57 12.47 1.14
N LYS A 86 10.47 13.27 0.06
CA LYS A 86 11.09 12.99 -1.25
C LYS A 86 10.78 11.57 -1.73
N LEU A 87 9.53 11.15 -1.57
CA LEU A 87 9.10 9.83 -2.02
C LEU A 87 9.28 9.76 -3.53
N ARG A 88 9.78 8.62 -4.00
CA ARG A 88 10.00 8.37 -5.43
C ARG A 88 8.68 8.16 -6.18
N TRP A 89 7.65 7.73 -5.45
CA TRP A 89 6.29 7.51 -5.95
C TRP A 89 5.35 8.64 -5.52
N ASN A 90 4.24 8.78 -6.24
CA ASN A 90 3.17 9.71 -5.88
C ASN A 90 1.98 8.96 -5.23
N PRO A 91 1.95 8.81 -3.90
CA PRO A 91 0.84 8.12 -3.24
C PRO A 91 -0.47 8.87 -3.48
N GLN A 92 -1.53 8.12 -3.72
CA GLN A 92 -2.88 8.65 -3.87
C GLN A 92 -3.68 8.42 -2.58
N PRO A 93 -4.65 9.28 -2.22
CA PRO A 93 -5.42 9.10 -0.99
C PRO A 93 -6.05 7.71 -0.87
N TYR A 94 -6.67 7.20 -1.93
CA TYR A 94 -7.30 5.86 -1.93
C TYR A 94 -6.31 4.69 -1.80
N ARG A 95 -5.00 4.95 -1.96
CA ARG A 95 -3.93 3.95 -1.81
C ARG A 95 -3.34 3.90 -0.40
N LEU A 96 -3.71 4.82 0.49
CA LEU A 96 -3.24 4.76 1.87
C LEU A 96 -3.72 3.48 2.54
N SER A 97 -2.85 2.85 3.35
CA SER A 97 -3.09 1.54 3.95
C SER A 97 -4.43 1.48 4.70
N ILE A 98 -4.82 2.54 5.41
CA ILE A 98 -6.09 2.60 6.14
C ILE A 98 -7.31 2.36 5.23
N TYR A 99 -7.36 3.00 4.06
CA TYR A 99 -8.48 2.83 3.12
C TYR A 99 -8.40 1.50 2.38
N ARG A 100 -7.19 1.05 2.07
CA ARG A 100 -6.95 -0.25 1.44
C ARG A 100 -7.44 -1.41 2.31
N TRP A 101 -7.11 -1.40 3.60
CA TRP A 101 -7.56 -2.41 4.57
C TRP A 101 -9.07 -2.37 4.75
N ALA A 102 -9.66 -1.17 4.86
CA ALA A 102 -11.12 -1.01 4.94
C ALA A 102 -11.82 -1.61 3.72
N ASN A 103 -11.38 -1.24 2.51
CA ASN A 103 -11.96 -1.74 1.27
C ASN A 103 -11.85 -3.27 1.17
N GLN A 104 -10.72 -3.85 1.55
CA GLN A 104 -10.56 -5.31 1.56
C GLN A 104 -11.49 -5.99 2.56
N ALA A 105 -11.66 -5.41 3.74
CA ALA A 105 -12.57 -5.96 4.74
C ALA A 105 -14.03 -5.96 4.26
N LEU A 106 -14.43 -4.92 3.50
CA LEU A 106 -15.78 -4.78 2.99
C LEU A 106 -16.13 -5.77 1.87
N VAL A 107 -15.15 -6.23 1.08
CA VAL A 107 -15.41 -7.18 -0.01
C VAL A 107 -15.13 -8.63 0.36
N THR A 108 -14.34 -8.87 1.41
CA THR A 108 -14.07 -10.24 1.88
C THR A 108 -15.33 -10.82 2.52
N SER A 109 -15.69 -12.05 2.15
CA SER A 109 -16.85 -12.75 2.71
C SER A 109 -16.79 -12.87 4.23
N ALA A 110 -17.95 -12.75 4.90
CA ALA A 110 -18.09 -12.84 6.34
C ALA A 110 -17.59 -14.18 6.92
N ASP A 111 -17.73 -15.26 6.14
CA ASP A 111 -17.30 -16.61 6.54
C ASP A 111 -15.81 -16.86 6.28
N HIS A 112 -15.10 -15.90 5.65
CA HIS A 112 -13.71 -16.10 5.28
C HIS A 112 -12.78 -15.97 6.50
N PRO A 113 -11.95 -16.97 6.81
CA PRO A 113 -11.15 -17.02 8.04
C PRO A 113 -10.11 -15.89 8.19
N VAL A 114 -9.69 -15.27 7.08
CA VAL A 114 -8.76 -14.12 7.10
C VAL A 114 -9.44 -12.79 7.48
N LEU A 115 -10.78 -12.70 7.42
CA LEU A 115 -11.51 -11.45 7.63
C LEU A 115 -11.22 -10.81 9.01
N PRO A 116 -11.20 -11.56 10.13
CA PRO A 116 -10.83 -10.98 11.43
C PRO A 116 -9.42 -10.36 11.43
N LEU A 117 -8.46 -10.93 10.69
CA LEU A 117 -7.09 -10.41 10.58
C LEU A 117 -7.05 -9.12 9.77
N ILE A 118 -7.83 -9.03 8.69
CA ILE A 118 -7.98 -7.80 7.90
C ILE A 118 -8.57 -6.69 8.78
N TRP A 119 -9.64 -6.99 9.53
CA TRP A 119 -10.23 -6.04 10.47
C TRP A 119 -9.26 -5.63 11.57
N GLN A 120 -8.49 -6.57 12.12
CA GLN A 120 -7.46 -6.27 13.11
C GLN A 120 -6.44 -5.25 12.59
N LYS A 121 -5.99 -5.39 11.33
CA LYS A 121 -5.10 -4.43 10.68
C LYS A 121 -5.76 -3.06 10.51
N PHE A 122 -6.99 -3.02 10.01
CA PHE A 122 -7.73 -1.77 9.88
C PHE A 122 -7.88 -1.04 11.23
N PHE A 123 -8.37 -1.73 12.27
CA PHE A 123 -8.60 -1.11 13.57
C PHE A 123 -7.31 -0.67 14.25
N LYS A 124 -6.21 -1.40 14.06
CA LYS A 124 -4.89 -0.96 14.52
C LYS A 124 -4.51 0.40 13.95
N LEU A 125 -4.75 0.62 12.66
CA LEU A 125 -4.48 1.91 12.00
C LEU A 125 -5.49 2.98 12.38
N PHE A 126 -6.78 2.63 12.46
CA PHE A 126 -7.85 3.57 12.77
C PHE A 126 -7.71 4.16 14.19
N PHE A 127 -7.29 3.35 15.15
CA PHE A 127 -7.05 3.78 16.54
C PHE A 127 -5.62 4.26 16.79
N GLU A 128 -4.76 4.29 15.77
CA GLU A 128 -3.39 4.81 15.91
C GLU A 128 -3.46 6.29 16.27
N ARG A 129 -2.95 6.65 17.45
CA ARG A 129 -2.86 8.05 17.87
C ARG A 129 -1.64 8.71 17.22
N PRO A 130 -1.74 9.97 16.79
CA PRO A 130 -0.56 10.73 16.38
C PRO A 130 0.48 10.71 17.51
N LYS A 131 1.71 10.28 17.20
CA LYS A 131 2.80 10.30 18.17
C LYS A 131 3.06 11.77 18.57
N ALA A 132 2.91 12.09 19.85
CA ALA A 132 3.23 13.41 20.37
C ALA A 132 4.73 13.67 20.14
N GLU A 133 5.07 14.85 19.61
CA GLU A 133 6.48 15.25 19.57
C GLU A 133 6.94 15.60 20.99
N PRO A 134 8.12 15.15 21.44
CA PRO A 134 8.72 15.69 22.65
C PRO A 134 8.94 17.19 22.44
N GLY A 135 8.45 18.00 23.37
CA GLY A 135 8.60 19.45 23.38
C GLY A 135 10.01 19.92 23.65
#